data_AF-A0AAN8Q7V7-F1
#
_entry.id   AF-A0AAN8Q7V7-F1
#
_cell.length_a   1.000
_cell.length_b   1.000
_cell.length_c   1.000
_cell.angle_alpha   90.00
_cell.angle_beta   90.00
_cell.angle_gamma   90.00
#
_symmetry.space_group_name_H-M   'P 1'
#
loop_
_entity.id
_entity.type
_entity.pdbx_description
1 polymer ?
#
loop_
_entity_poly.entity_id
_entity_poly.type
_entity_poly.pdbx_seq_one_letter_code
_entity_poly.pdbx_strand_id
1 'polypeptide(L)'
;MPKLIQDYNKFMGGCDKNDQMTKLYKTRRHYRWPRRLFMKFFMWVCYNAYVLEGYYRAHNHAKQRSRIFNNFLDDIWLQLIGMYHSGTNRRESREADIPGRLQNVGNHFPERPEEATRSNICVVCAYKHNKYMRDNNCASKKDNPFKQTKTTFRCSDCRRYLCIRQGSTCWVDWHTKTEYWC
;
A
#
# COMPACT_ATOMS: atom_id res chain seq x y z
N MET A 1 15.69 43.18 38.16
CA MET A 1 15.83 42.96 36.70
C MET A 1 15.02 44.02 35.97
N PRO A 2 15.57 44.71 34.94
CA PRO A 2 14.86 45.77 34.22
C PRO A 2 13.54 45.28 33.60
N LYS A 3 12.51 46.15 33.60
CA LYS A 3 11.16 45.83 33.08
C LYS A 3 11.19 45.34 31.63
N LEU A 4 12.04 45.94 30.80
CA LEU A 4 12.29 45.52 29.42
C LEU A 4 12.71 44.04 29.33
N ILE A 5 13.63 43.60 30.19
CA ILE A 5 14.13 42.22 30.18
C ILE A 5 13.07 41.27 30.73
N GLN A 6 12.24 41.70 31.70
CA GLN A 6 11.11 40.92 32.18
C GLN A 6 10.07 40.67 31.09
N ASP A 7 9.70 41.71 30.32
CA ASP A 7 8.75 41.58 29.23
C ASP A 7 9.31 40.70 28.11
N TYR A 8 10.59 40.88 27.75
CA TYR A 8 11.26 40.02 26.78
C TYR A 8 11.22 38.55 27.22
N ASN A 9 11.67 38.23 28.44
CA ASN A 9 11.68 36.86 28.96
C ASN A 9 10.28 36.24 29.04
N LYS A 10 9.26 37.06 29.27
CA LYS A 10 7.86 36.61 29.34
C LYS A 10 7.32 36.19 27.97
N PHE A 11 7.65 36.94 26.91
CA PHE A 11 7.02 36.76 25.59
C PHE A 11 7.90 36.05 24.54
N MET A 12 9.23 36.01 24.72
CA MET A 12 10.16 35.43 23.73
C MET A 12 9.93 33.95 23.43
N GLY A 13 9.44 33.18 24.42
CA GLY A 13 9.37 31.72 24.33
C GLY A 13 8.17 31.17 23.55
N GLY A 14 7.38 32.00 22.86
CA GLY A 14 6.19 31.55 22.15
C GLY A 14 6.50 30.53 21.04
N CYS A 15 7.53 30.79 20.24
CA CYS A 15 7.96 29.91 19.16
C CYS A 15 8.50 28.59 19.69
N ASP A 16 9.42 28.66 20.65
CA ASP A 16 10.04 27.46 21.25
C ASP A 16 9.02 26.57 21.94
N LYS A 17 8.05 27.15 22.65
CA LYS A 17 6.95 26.39 23.27
C LYS A 17 6.10 25.69 22.20
N ASN A 18 5.80 26.34 21.08
CA ASN A 18 5.08 25.70 19.98
C ASN A 18 5.92 24.53 19.39
N ASP A 19 7.21 24.71 19.18
CA ASP A 19 8.06 23.64 18.66
C ASP A 19 8.17 22.45 19.63
N GLN A 20 8.25 22.73 20.94
CA GLN A 20 8.21 21.70 21.98
C GLN A 20 6.90 20.90 21.94
N MET A 21 5.76 21.58 21.79
CA MET A 21 4.44 20.93 21.73
C MET A 21 4.22 20.16 20.42
N THR A 22 4.80 20.61 19.31
CA THR A 22 4.65 20.00 17.97
C THR A 22 5.86 19.15 17.57
N LYS A 23 6.61 18.68 18.56
CA LYS A 23 7.79 17.85 18.36
C LYS A 23 7.42 16.51 17.75
N LEU A 24 8.05 16.16 16.63
CA LEU A 24 7.87 14.84 16.02
C LEU A 24 8.71 13.80 16.77
N TYR A 25 8.09 12.69 17.17
CA TYR A 25 8.80 11.58 17.81
C TYR A 25 9.87 11.00 16.87
N LYS A 26 11.08 10.80 17.41
CA LYS A 26 12.27 10.31 16.68
C LYS A 26 12.12 8.88 16.12
N THR A 27 11.08 8.15 16.52
CA THR A 27 10.81 6.76 16.12
C THR A 27 10.60 6.57 14.62
N ARG A 28 10.38 7.64 13.84
CA ARG A 28 10.11 7.56 12.39
C ARG A 28 11.29 8.01 11.51
N ARG A 29 12.49 7.52 11.85
CA ARG A 29 13.77 7.81 11.17
C ARG A 29 13.74 7.57 9.64
N HIS A 30 12.80 6.77 9.14
CA HIS A 30 12.64 6.40 7.72
C HIS A 30 11.84 7.37 6.85
N TYR A 31 11.30 8.47 7.38
CA TYR A 31 10.61 9.42 6.51
C TYR A 31 11.59 10.11 5.55
N ARG A 32 11.33 9.98 4.23
CA ARG A 32 11.87 10.91 3.23
C ARG A 32 11.47 12.34 3.61
N TRP A 33 12.32 13.33 3.33
CA TRP A 33 12.11 14.73 3.75
C TRP A 33 10.72 15.31 3.47
N PRO A 34 10.00 14.99 2.36
CA PRO A 34 8.67 15.54 2.12
C PRO A 34 7.65 15.06 3.17
N ARG A 35 7.75 13.79 3.60
CA ARG A 35 6.86 13.23 4.62
C ARG A 35 7.10 13.85 5.99
N ARG A 36 8.33 14.25 6.31
CA ARG A 36 8.63 14.96 7.56
C ARG A 36 7.98 16.34 7.59
N LEU A 37 8.07 17.08 6.49
CA LEU A 37 7.40 18.38 6.34
C LEU A 37 5.89 18.23 6.46
N PHE A 38 5.29 17.27 5.75
CA PHE A 38 3.86 16.99 5.85
C PHE A 38 3.42 16.74 7.30
N MET A 39 4.13 15.86 8.02
CA MET A 39 3.81 15.57 9.41
C MET A 39 3.98 16.80 10.32
N LYS A 40 4.97 17.66 10.05
CA LYS A 40 5.14 18.92 10.80
C LYS A 40 4.00 19.89 10.54
N PHE A 41 3.59 20.07 9.28
CA PHE A 41 2.42 20.89 8.93
C PHE A 41 1.16 20.37 9.61
N PHE A 42 0.95 19.05 9.59
CA PHE A 42 -0.19 18.44 10.26
C PHE A 42 -0.21 18.71 11.77
N MET A 43 0.93 18.58 12.45
CA MET A 43 1.05 18.91 13.87
C MET A 43 0.77 20.39 14.17
N TRP A 44 1.20 21.31 13.29
CA TRP A 44 0.87 22.73 13.43
C TRP A 44 -0.62 23.00 13.27
N VAL A 45 -1.28 22.36 12.29
CA VAL A 45 -2.74 22.46 12.11
C VAL A 45 -3.46 21.95 13.37
N CYS A 46 -3.06 20.79 13.90
CA CYS A 46 -3.64 20.25 15.12
C CYS A 46 -3.43 21.17 16.33
N TYR A 47 -2.24 21.75 16.48
CA TYR A 47 -1.95 22.68 17.58
C TYR A 47 -2.79 23.96 17.48
N ASN A 48 -2.95 24.51 16.28
CA ASN A 48 -3.83 25.67 16.06
C ASN A 48 -5.29 25.33 16.35
N ALA A 49 -5.76 24.15 15.93
CA ALA A 49 -7.11 23.67 16.24
C ALA A 49 -7.32 23.51 17.75
N TYR A 50 -6.33 22.98 18.48
CA TYR A 50 -6.35 22.87 19.95
C TYR A 50 -6.42 24.25 20.64
N VAL A 51 -5.67 25.23 20.12
CA VAL A 51 -5.74 26.61 20.62
C VAL A 51 -7.13 27.20 20.39
N LEU A 52 -7.69 27.02 19.19
CA LEU A 52 -9.04 27.48 18.83
C LEU A 52 -10.12 26.81 19.69
N GLU A 53 -10.06 25.48 19.87
CA GLU A 53 -10.99 24.77 20.75
C GLU A 53 -10.93 25.32 22.18
N GLY A 54 -9.73 25.63 22.68
CA GLY A 54 -9.56 26.27 23.98
C GLY A 54 -10.16 27.68 24.07
N TYR A 55 -10.30 28.42 22.95
CA TYR A 55 -10.98 29.71 22.96
C TYR A 55 -12.52 29.57 23.02
N TYR A 56 -13.08 28.55 22.39
CA TYR A 56 -14.54 28.39 22.26
C TYR A 56 -15.17 27.45 23.30
N ARG A 57 -14.43 26.49 23.87
CA ARG A 57 -14.92 25.63 24.96
C ARG A 57 -14.59 26.23 26.32
N ALA A 58 -15.57 26.27 27.22
CA ALA A 58 -15.39 26.70 28.58
C ALA A 58 -14.27 25.92 29.28
N HIS A 59 -13.30 26.64 29.85
CA HIS A 59 -12.29 26.06 30.71
C HIS A 59 -12.94 25.57 32.01
N ASN A 60 -12.39 24.49 32.60
CA ASN A 60 -12.79 24.09 33.95
C ASN A 60 -12.54 25.27 34.93
N HIS A 61 -13.26 25.28 36.05
CA HIS A 61 -13.36 26.38 37.04
C HIS A 61 -12.03 27.06 37.47
N ALA A 62 -10.86 26.50 37.14
CA ALA A 62 -9.51 27.04 37.40
C ALA A 62 -8.81 27.72 36.19
N LYS A 63 -9.51 28.12 35.12
CA LYS A 63 -8.92 28.69 33.88
C LYS A 63 -7.89 27.76 33.18
N GLN A 64 -7.89 26.48 33.52
CA GLN A 64 -7.05 25.49 32.86
C GLN A 64 -7.80 24.91 31.65
N ARG A 65 -7.09 24.75 30.53
CA ARG A 65 -7.61 24.03 29.36
C ARG A 65 -8.07 22.65 29.83
N SER A 66 -9.32 22.29 29.52
CA SER A 66 -9.95 21.06 30.01
C SER A 66 -9.23 19.78 29.57
N ARG A 67 -8.42 19.84 28.51
CA ARG A 67 -7.69 18.69 27.95
C ARG A 67 -6.26 19.12 27.61
N ILE A 68 -5.30 18.21 27.81
CA ILE A 68 -3.90 18.37 27.39
C ILE A 68 -3.83 18.10 25.88
N PHE A 69 -2.87 18.70 25.18
CA PHE A 69 -2.71 18.56 23.73
C PHE A 69 -2.65 17.10 23.23
N ASN A 70 -2.03 16.19 23.99
CA ASN A 70 -1.99 14.77 23.61
C ASN A 70 -3.39 14.13 23.61
N ASN A 71 -4.22 14.42 24.60
CA ASN A 71 -5.60 13.90 24.64
C ASN A 71 -6.42 14.45 23.47
N PHE A 72 -6.22 15.73 23.13
CA PHE A 72 -6.83 16.34 21.94
C PHE A 72 -6.38 15.65 20.65
N LEU A 73 -5.09 15.31 20.54
CA LEU A 73 -4.59 14.55 19.40
C LEU A 73 -5.21 13.15 19.35
N ASP A 74 -5.28 12.43 20.46
CA ASP A 74 -5.89 11.10 20.52
C ASP A 74 -7.36 11.14 20.06
N ASP A 75 -8.13 12.15 20.49
CA ASP A 75 -9.50 12.35 20.02
C ASP A 75 -9.57 12.61 18.50
N ILE A 76 -8.68 13.45 17.96
CA ILE A 76 -8.57 13.68 16.51
C ILE A 76 -8.21 12.39 15.78
N TRP A 77 -7.25 11.62 16.29
CA TRP A 77 -6.82 10.36 15.69
C TRP A 77 -8.00 9.39 15.63
N LEU A 78 -8.72 9.22 16.74
CA LEU A 78 -9.91 8.37 16.81
C LEU A 78 -11.02 8.84 15.86
N GLN A 79 -11.26 10.15 15.75
CA GLN A 79 -12.26 10.69 14.83
C GLN A 79 -11.88 10.54 13.35
N LEU A 80 -10.61 10.78 13.00
CA LEU A 80 -10.11 10.59 11.64
C LEU A 80 -10.12 9.12 11.22
N ILE A 81 -9.86 8.23 12.17
CA ILE A 81 -10.02 6.79 12.01
C ILE A 81 -11.50 6.39 11.95
N GLY A 82 -12.40 7.11 12.61
CA GLY A 82 -13.85 6.94 12.52
C GLY A 82 -14.32 5.48 12.57
N MET A 83 -15.22 5.10 11.64
CA MET A 83 -15.70 3.72 11.48
C MET A 83 -14.75 2.84 10.63
N TYR A 84 -13.58 3.32 10.21
CA TYR A 84 -12.63 2.49 9.45
C TYR A 84 -12.09 1.30 10.28
N HIS A 85 -12.34 1.27 11.59
CA HIS A 85 -12.09 0.13 12.47
C HIS A 85 -13.16 -0.98 12.41
N SER A 86 -14.38 -0.70 11.92
CA SER A 86 -15.47 -1.67 11.84
C SER A 86 -15.90 -1.87 10.39
N GLY A 87 -15.30 -2.83 9.68
CA GLY A 87 -15.93 -3.41 8.50
C GLY A 87 -15.03 -3.85 7.35
N THR A 88 -14.06 -3.06 6.89
CA THR A 88 -13.50 -3.34 5.54
C THR A 88 -12.02 -3.04 5.31
N ASN A 89 -11.26 -2.65 6.32
CA ASN A 89 -9.81 -2.57 6.19
C ASN A 89 -9.15 -3.34 7.32
N ARG A 90 -9.31 -4.67 7.31
CA ARG A 90 -8.17 -5.50 7.68
C ARG A 90 -7.03 -4.95 6.84
N ARG A 91 -6.05 -4.32 7.49
CA ARG A 91 -4.71 -4.25 6.90
C ARG A 91 -4.43 -5.69 6.54
N GLU A 92 -4.54 -6.01 5.25
CA GLU A 92 -4.00 -7.24 4.74
C GLU A 92 -2.61 -7.31 5.34
N SER A 93 -2.43 -8.32 6.17
CA SER A 93 -1.12 -8.74 6.58
C SER A 93 -0.26 -8.71 5.33
N ARG A 94 0.99 -8.28 5.44
CA ARG A 94 1.98 -8.51 4.38
C ARG A 94 2.29 -10.02 4.26
N GLU A 95 1.27 -10.87 4.24
CA GLU A 95 1.28 -12.11 3.48
C GLU A 95 1.58 -11.66 2.06
N ALA A 96 2.80 -11.93 1.61
CA ALA A 96 3.34 -11.47 0.34
C ALA A 96 2.26 -11.50 -0.74
N ASP A 97 1.78 -10.33 -1.18
CA ASP A 97 0.70 -10.09 -2.16
C ASP A 97 0.60 -11.25 -3.16
N ILE A 98 -0.12 -12.30 -2.77
CA ILE A 98 -0.11 -13.58 -3.49
C ILE A 98 -0.92 -13.25 -4.74
N PRO A 99 -0.33 -13.24 -5.95
CA PRO A 99 -1.04 -12.80 -7.14
C PRO A 99 -2.37 -13.53 -7.25
N GLY A 100 -3.48 -12.85 -7.58
CA GLY A 100 -4.82 -13.47 -7.58
C GLY A 100 -4.94 -14.77 -8.39
N ARG A 101 -4.06 -14.99 -9.38
CA ARG A 101 -3.93 -16.27 -10.11
C ARG A 101 -3.51 -17.46 -9.23
N LEU A 102 -2.80 -17.21 -8.13
CA LEU A 102 -2.32 -18.21 -7.15
C LEU A 102 -3.29 -18.40 -5.97
N GLN A 103 -4.32 -17.56 -5.89
CA GLN A 103 -5.36 -17.68 -4.88
C GLN A 103 -6.51 -18.52 -5.43
N ASN A 104 -7.27 -19.18 -4.54
CA ASN A 104 -8.50 -19.89 -4.91
C ASN A 104 -8.33 -20.85 -6.10
N VAL A 105 -7.23 -21.60 -6.18
CA VAL A 105 -6.86 -22.46 -7.33
C VAL A 105 -8.01 -23.36 -7.83
N GLY A 106 -8.88 -23.81 -6.92
CA GLY A 106 -10.07 -24.63 -7.26
C GLY A 106 -11.22 -23.90 -7.96
N ASN A 107 -11.21 -22.56 -7.99
CA ASN A 107 -12.24 -21.73 -8.61
C ASN A 107 -11.89 -21.31 -10.05
N HIS A 108 -10.66 -21.54 -10.49
CA HIS A 108 -10.21 -21.15 -11.83
C HIS A 108 -10.65 -22.20 -12.87
N PHE A 109 -11.79 -21.95 -13.52
CA PHE A 109 -12.37 -22.86 -14.49
C PHE A 109 -12.00 -22.51 -15.94
N PRO A 110 -11.83 -23.53 -16.81
CA PRO A 110 -11.63 -23.32 -18.23
C PRO A 110 -12.93 -22.92 -18.92
N GLU A 111 -12.87 -21.80 -19.64
CA GLU A 111 -13.94 -21.35 -20.52
C GLU A 111 -13.42 -21.15 -21.95
N ARG A 112 -14.36 -21.22 -22.91
CA ARG A 112 -14.10 -20.92 -24.32
C ARG A 112 -15.00 -19.74 -24.72
N PRO A 113 -14.50 -18.50 -24.62
CA PRO A 113 -15.29 -17.34 -24.97
C PRO A 113 -15.52 -17.28 -26.48
N GLU A 114 -16.62 -16.67 -26.93
CA GLU A 114 -16.93 -16.51 -28.35
C GLU A 114 -15.86 -15.70 -29.10
N GLU A 115 -15.24 -14.75 -28.39
CA GLU A 115 -14.13 -13.93 -28.86
C GLU A 115 -12.81 -14.72 -29.07
N ALA A 116 -12.75 -15.99 -28.66
CA ALA A 116 -11.53 -16.78 -28.77
C ALA A 116 -11.18 -17.12 -30.23
N THR A 117 -10.25 -16.36 -30.79
CA THR A 117 -9.64 -16.65 -32.08
C THR A 117 -8.63 -17.81 -32.00
N ARG A 118 -8.37 -18.46 -33.14
CA ARG A 118 -7.31 -19.49 -33.27
C ARG A 118 -5.88 -18.91 -33.22
N SER A 119 -5.71 -17.61 -32.98
CA SER A 119 -4.40 -16.96 -32.85
C SER A 119 -3.97 -16.70 -31.41
N ASN A 120 -4.85 -16.90 -30.43
CA ASN A 120 -4.52 -16.74 -29.01
C ASN A 120 -3.44 -17.73 -28.56
N ILE A 121 -2.40 -17.22 -27.88
CA ILE A 121 -1.23 -18.02 -27.46
C ILE A 121 -1.31 -18.29 -25.95
N CYS A 122 -0.98 -19.52 -25.56
CA CYS A 122 -0.84 -19.90 -24.15
C CYS A 122 0.24 -19.06 -23.47
N VAL A 123 -0.13 -18.34 -22.41
CA VAL A 123 0.77 -17.42 -21.70
C VAL A 123 1.97 -18.14 -21.08
N VAL A 124 1.79 -19.36 -20.56
CA VAL A 124 2.88 -20.15 -19.96
C VAL A 124 3.85 -20.65 -21.04
N CYS A 125 3.34 -21.15 -22.18
CA CYS A 125 4.19 -21.57 -23.30
C CYS A 125 4.98 -20.38 -23.87
N ALA A 126 4.35 -19.22 -24.01
CA ALA A 126 5.02 -18.01 -24.46
C ALA A 126 6.13 -17.56 -23.50
N TYR A 127 5.86 -17.61 -22.19
CA TYR A 127 6.87 -17.30 -21.18
C TYR A 127 8.07 -18.25 -21.27
N LYS A 128 7.84 -19.57 -21.27
CA LYS A 128 8.91 -20.58 -21.36
C LYS A 128 9.74 -20.40 -22.64
N HIS A 129 9.07 -20.17 -23.78
CA HIS A 129 9.73 -19.88 -25.05
C HIS A 129 10.64 -18.65 -24.96
N ASN A 130 10.10 -17.53 -24.47
CA ASN A 130 10.83 -16.26 -24.45
C ASN A 130 11.97 -16.25 -23.41
N LYS A 131 11.78 -16.91 -22.26
CA LYS A 131 12.82 -17.08 -21.25
C LYS A 131 14.01 -17.85 -21.83
N TYR A 132 13.76 -19.00 -22.46
CA TYR A 132 14.82 -19.78 -23.11
C TYR A 132 15.61 -18.96 -24.14
N MET A 133 14.93 -18.16 -24.98
CA MET A 133 15.58 -17.33 -25.99
C MET A 133 16.43 -16.22 -25.40
N ARG A 134 15.98 -15.61 -24.31
CA ARG A 134 16.75 -14.59 -23.61
C ARG A 134 17.99 -15.18 -22.95
N ASP A 135 17.85 -16.36 -22.35
CA ASP A 135 18.93 -17.03 -21.64
C ASP A 135 19.94 -17.68 -22.62
N ASN A 136 19.51 -17.98 -23.86
CA ASN A 136 20.32 -18.55 -24.93
C ASN A 136 20.30 -17.66 -26.18
N ASN A 137 20.89 -16.47 -26.10
CA ASN A 137 20.81 -15.44 -27.14
C ASN A 137 21.37 -15.86 -28.52
N CYS A 138 22.18 -16.92 -28.59
CA CYS A 138 22.73 -17.46 -29.85
C CYS A 138 21.95 -18.66 -30.41
N ALA A 139 20.94 -19.17 -29.69
CA ALA A 139 20.17 -20.33 -30.11
C ALA A 139 19.13 -19.98 -31.18
N SER A 140 18.92 -20.87 -32.16
CA SER A 140 17.87 -20.68 -33.15
C SER A 140 16.49 -21.00 -32.57
N LYS A 141 15.43 -20.43 -33.19
CA LYS A 141 14.03 -20.80 -32.91
C LYS A 141 13.74 -22.29 -33.04
N LYS A 142 14.49 -22.99 -33.89
CA LYS A 142 14.36 -24.43 -34.08
C LYS A 142 14.84 -25.20 -32.85
N ASP A 143 15.89 -24.72 -32.19
CA ASP A 143 16.58 -25.38 -31.08
C ASP A 143 15.87 -25.18 -29.73
N ASN A 144 14.89 -24.26 -29.65
CA ASN A 144 14.14 -24.06 -28.42
C ASN A 144 13.18 -25.24 -28.16
N PRO A 145 13.35 -25.98 -27.04
CA PRO A 145 12.47 -27.10 -26.69
C PRO A 145 11.06 -26.64 -26.30
N PHE A 146 10.88 -25.38 -25.90
CA PHE A 146 9.59 -24.81 -25.50
C PHE A 146 8.91 -24.13 -26.68
N LYS A 147 8.06 -24.86 -27.40
CA LYS A 147 7.26 -24.29 -28.50
C LYS A 147 6.06 -23.50 -27.99
N GLN A 148 5.82 -22.33 -28.59
CA GLN A 148 4.59 -21.57 -28.37
C GLN A 148 3.39 -22.35 -28.92
N THR A 149 2.25 -22.20 -28.25
CA THR A 149 1.05 -22.96 -28.56
C THR A 149 -0.14 -22.04 -28.64
N LYS A 150 -0.97 -22.27 -29.65
CA LYS A 150 -2.28 -21.63 -29.80
C LYS A 150 -3.34 -22.37 -28.99
N THR A 151 -4.25 -21.64 -28.35
CA THR A 151 -5.35 -22.19 -27.53
C THR A 151 -6.58 -21.30 -27.65
N THR A 152 -7.77 -21.89 -27.54
CA THR A 152 -9.04 -21.16 -27.46
C THR A 152 -9.60 -21.12 -26.04
N PHE A 153 -8.95 -21.80 -25.09
CA PHE A 153 -9.34 -21.83 -23.70
C PHE A 153 -8.68 -20.71 -22.91
N ARG A 154 -9.46 -20.02 -22.07
CA ARG A 154 -8.94 -19.10 -21.06
C ARG A 154 -9.52 -19.44 -19.69
N CYS A 155 -8.86 -18.96 -18.64
CA CYS A 155 -9.41 -18.99 -17.28
C CYS A 155 -10.50 -17.92 -17.14
N SER A 156 -11.66 -18.29 -16.58
CA SER A 156 -12.79 -17.40 -16.31
C SER A 156 -12.39 -16.21 -15.42
N ASP A 157 -11.56 -16.48 -14.42
CA ASP A 157 -11.19 -15.51 -13.40
C ASP A 157 -9.98 -14.68 -13.83
N CYS A 158 -8.92 -15.35 -14.31
CA CYS A 158 -7.69 -14.68 -14.74
C CYS A 158 -7.80 -14.01 -16.12
N ARG A 159 -8.78 -14.40 -16.94
CA ARG A 159 -8.94 -13.99 -18.36
C ARG A 159 -7.67 -14.19 -19.21
N ARG A 160 -6.83 -15.18 -18.87
CA ARG A 160 -5.60 -15.52 -19.60
C ARG A 160 -5.77 -16.85 -20.34
N TYR A 161 -5.26 -16.87 -21.57
CA TYR A 161 -5.29 -18.04 -22.44
C TYR A 161 -4.24 -19.07 -22.02
N LEU A 162 -4.69 -20.30 -21.81
CA LEU A 162 -3.88 -21.43 -21.33
C LEU A 162 -4.16 -22.65 -22.20
N CYS A 163 -3.13 -23.45 -22.50
CA CYS A 163 -3.33 -24.68 -23.25
C CYS A 163 -3.74 -25.82 -22.31
N ILE A 164 -4.68 -26.64 -22.78
CA ILE A 164 -5.18 -27.84 -22.10
C ILE A 164 -4.96 -28.99 -23.09
N ARG A 165 -3.79 -29.62 -23.02
CA ARG A 165 -3.38 -30.73 -23.89
C ARG A 165 -2.78 -31.85 -23.04
N GLN A 166 -2.76 -33.05 -23.61
CA GLN A 166 -2.11 -34.20 -22.98
C GLN A 166 -0.64 -33.88 -22.69
N GLY A 167 -0.20 -34.15 -21.46
CA GLY A 167 1.16 -33.88 -21.00
C GLY A 167 1.48 -32.40 -20.69
N SER A 168 0.54 -31.47 -20.88
CA SER A 168 0.78 -30.06 -20.54
C SER A 168 0.35 -29.73 -19.11
N THR A 169 1.24 -29.09 -18.33
CA THR A 169 0.96 -28.59 -16.98
C THR A 169 0.62 -27.10 -16.95
N CYS A 170 0.40 -26.46 -18.11
CA CYS A 170 0.28 -25.00 -18.22
C CYS A 170 -0.87 -24.43 -17.39
N TRP A 171 -1.99 -25.15 -17.28
CA TRP A 171 -3.11 -24.72 -16.43
C TRP A 171 -2.73 -24.68 -14.95
N VAL A 172 -2.13 -25.76 -14.47
CA VAL A 172 -1.70 -25.89 -13.08
C VAL A 172 -0.57 -24.92 -12.77
N ASP A 173 0.48 -24.89 -13.61
CA ASP A 173 1.63 -24.00 -13.46
C ASP A 173 1.20 -22.53 -13.34
N TRP A 174 0.22 -22.09 -14.13
CA TRP A 174 -0.29 -20.72 -14.08
C TRP A 174 -0.98 -20.39 -12.74
N HIS A 175 -1.67 -21.36 -12.13
CA HIS A 175 -2.44 -21.15 -10.91
C HIS A 175 -1.72 -21.58 -9.63
N THR A 176 -0.58 -22.28 -9.70
CA THR A 176 0.11 -22.75 -8.48
C THR A 176 1.54 -22.27 -8.34
N LYS A 177 2.17 -21.74 -9.40
CA LYS A 177 3.59 -21.36 -9.37
C LYS A 177 3.82 -19.88 -9.64
N THR A 178 4.66 -19.24 -8.82
CA THR A 178 5.13 -17.87 -9.05
C THR A 178 5.97 -17.77 -10.32
N GLU A 179 6.87 -18.73 -10.53
CA GLU A 179 7.65 -18.90 -11.75
C GLU A 179 7.38 -20.26 -12.40
N TYR A 180 7.31 -20.29 -13.73
CA TYR A 180 6.91 -21.47 -14.49
C TYR A 180 8.09 -22.38 -14.88
N TRP A 181 9.25 -22.18 -14.25
CA TRP A 181 10.49 -22.89 -14.57
C TRP A 181 10.76 -23.98 -13.53
N CYS A 182 11.42 -25.06 -13.95
CA CYS A 182 11.93 -26.10 -13.07
C CYS A 182 13.28 -25.70 -12.50
#